data_AF-A0A2N0NH67-F1
#
_entry.id   AF-A0A2N0NH67-F1
#
_cell.length_a   1.000
_cell.length_b   1.000
_cell.length_c   1.000
_cell.angle_alpha   90.00
_cell.angle_beta   90.00
_cell.angle_gamma   90.00
#
_symmetry.space_group_name_H-M   'P 1'
#
loop_
_entity.id
_entity.type
_entity.pdbx_description
1 polymer ?
#
loop_
_entity_poly.entity_id
_entity_poly.type
_entity_poly.pdbx_seq_one_letter_code
_entity_poly.pdbx_strand_id
1 'polypeptide(L)' 'FVRAYSLLVCRIINTNEINKAHNRLLKIGQFIKEHYGENLITPNIHLSLHIAECCCDYGPIYSFWCYSFERMNGILGK' A
#
# COMPACT_ATOMS: atom_id res chain seq x y z
N PHE A 1 -9.87 0.98 1.19
CA PHE A 1 -8.58 0.38 0.81
C PHE A 1 -8.55 -0.15 -0.63
N VAL A 2 -9.44 -1.05 -1.03
CA VAL A 2 -9.43 -1.72 -2.37
C VAL A 2 -9.20 -0.77 -3.55
N ARG A 3 -9.99 0.31 -3.67
CA ARG A 3 -9.88 1.28 -4.76
C ARG A 3 -8.56 2.07 -4.79
N ALA A 4 -7.85 2.18 -3.66
CA ALA A 4 -6.53 2.81 -3.63
C ALA A 4 -5.48 1.83 -4.14
N TYR A 5 -5.53 0.58 -3.66
CA TYR A 5 -4.61 -0.46 -4.10
C TYR A 5 -4.79 -0.83 -5.59
N SER A 6 -6.01 -0.79 -6.14
CA SER A 6 -6.20 -1.05 -7.58
C SER A 6 -5.45 -0.07 -8.48
N LEU A 7 -5.18 1.15 -7.99
CA LEU A 7 -4.39 2.16 -8.72
C LEU A 7 -2.88 1.92 -8.58
N LEU A 8 -2.44 1.30 -7.49
CA LEU A 8 -1.03 1.06 -7.18
C LEU A 8 -0.51 -0.30 -7.72
N VAL A 9 -1.43 -1.24 -7.96
CA VAL A 9 -1.14 -2.61 -8.45
C VAL A 9 -0.97 -2.64 -9.99
N CYS A 10 -1.00 -1.48 -10.65
CA CYS A 10 -0.71 -1.39 -12.08
C CYS A 10 0.77 -1.65 -12.38
N ARG A 11 1.05 -2.38 -13.48
CA ARG A 11 2.43 -2.65 -13.95
C ARG A 11 3.19 -1.40 -14.38
N ILE A 12 2.45 -0.41 -14.88
CA ILE A 12 2.99 0.88 -15.29
C ILE A 12 2.56 1.88 -14.24
N ILE A 13 3.53 2.56 -13.65
CA ILE A 13 3.27 3.63 -12.70
C ILE A 13 2.89 4.90 -13.44
N ASN A 14 1.82 5.52 -12.99
CA ASN A 14 1.46 6.88 -13.34
C ASN A 14 1.42 7.70 -12.06
N THR A 15 2.21 8.78 -11.99
CA THR A 15 2.28 9.69 -10.84
C THR A 15 0.91 10.23 -10.43
N ASN A 16 0.02 10.48 -11.38
CA ASN A 16 -1.35 10.92 -11.11
C ASN A 16 -2.15 9.83 -10.36
N GLU A 17 -1.99 8.57 -10.75
CA GLU A 17 -2.66 7.45 -10.08
C GLU A 17 -2.07 7.16 -8.70
N ILE A 18 -0.74 7.31 -8.53
CA ILE A 18 -0.09 7.29 -7.20
C ILE A 18 -0.68 8.37 -6.30
N ASN A 19 -0.75 9.61 -6.77
CA ASN A 19 -1.29 10.73 -5.98
C ASN A 19 -2.77 10.50 -5.61
N LYS A 20 -3.57 9.96 -6.53
CA LYS A 20 -4.96 9.58 -6.24
C LYS A 20 -5.03 8.46 -5.19
N ALA A 21 -4.17 7.45 -5.28
CA ALA A 21 -4.12 6.37 -4.31
C ALA A 21 -3.72 6.87 -2.92
N HIS A 22 -2.66 7.69 -2.83
CA HIS A 22 -2.20 8.32 -1.59
C HIS A 22 -3.33 9.12 -0.93
N ASN A 23 -3.98 10.00 -1.67
CA ASN A 23 -5.10 10.80 -1.17
C ASN A 23 -6.26 9.93 -0.67
N ARG A 24 -6.54 8.80 -1.32
CA ARG A 24 -7.56 7.85 -0.86
C ARG A 24 -7.15 7.16 0.44
N LEU A 25 -5.89 6.76 0.58
CA LEU A 25 -5.36 6.13 1.79
C LEU A 25 -5.35 7.10 2.97
N LEU A 26 -4.94 8.36 2.74
CA LEU A 26 -4.99 9.42 3.73
C LEU A 26 -6.42 9.66 4.25
N LYS A 27 -7.40 9.77 3.34
CA LYS A 27 -8.82 9.91 3.71
C LYS A 27 -9.32 8.72 4.53
N ILE A 28 -8.87 7.51 4.23
CA ILE A 28 -9.24 6.32 5.02
C ILE A 28 -8.61 6.40 6.42
N GLY A 29 -7.34 6.78 6.53
CA GLY A 29 -6.68 6.96 7.83
C GLY A 29 -7.35 8.03 8.69
N GLN A 30 -7.70 9.16 8.10
CA GLN A 30 -8.45 10.24 8.76
C GLN A 30 -9.84 9.76 9.21
N PHE A 31 -10.57 9.05 8.34
CA PHE A 31 -11.88 8.48 8.68
C PHE A 31 -11.80 7.49 9.84
N ILE A 32 -10.78 6.62 9.86
CA ILE A 32 -10.57 5.67 10.96
C ILE A 32 -10.30 6.43 12.25
N LYS A 33 -9.40 7.43 12.21
CA LYS A 33 -9.09 8.27 13.37
C LYS A 33 -10.33 8.99 13.91
N GLU A 34 -11.15 9.57 13.04
CA GLU A 34 -12.34 10.35 13.41
C GLU A 34 -13.45 9.48 14.01
N HIS A 35 -13.77 8.35 13.37
CA HIS A 35 -14.94 7.55 13.75
C HIS A 35 -14.64 6.41 14.73
N TYR A 36 -13.40 5.95 14.78
CA TYR A 36 -13.01 4.78 15.56
C TYR A 36 -11.88 5.08 16.57
N GLY A 37 -11.33 6.29 16.55
CA GLY A 37 -10.30 6.76 17.47
C GLY A 37 -8.88 6.46 17.00
N GLU A 38 -7.92 7.24 17.53
CA GLU A 38 -6.49 7.11 17.18
C GLU A 38 -5.89 5.74 17.55
N ASN A 39 -6.44 5.08 18.57
CA ASN A 39 -5.99 3.75 19.03
C ASN A 39 -6.07 2.68 17.92
N LEU A 40 -6.92 2.91 16.91
CA LEU A 40 -7.09 2.01 15.77
C LEU A 40 -6.23 2.39 14.55
N ILE A 41 -5.42 3.45 14.64
CA ILE A 41 -4.36 3.74 13.67
C ILE A 41 -3.19 2.79 13.93
N THR A 42 -3.32 1.58 13.38
CA THR A 42 -2.28 0.56 13.44
C THR A 42 -1.05 0.96 12.61
N PRO A 43 0.14 0.39 12.89
CA PRO A 43 1.32 0.57 12.05
C PRO A 43 1.06 0.26 10.58
N ASN A 44 0.20 -0.71 10.25
CA ASN A 44 -0.16 -1.02 8.86
C ASN A 44 -0.93 0.11 8.16
N ILE A 45 -1.79 0.85 8.89
CA ILE A 45 -2.47 2.02 8.34
C ILE A 45 -1.46 3.15 8.10
N HIS A 46 -0.56 3.38 9.05
CA HIS A 46 0.51 4.37 8.88
C HIS A 46 1.41 4.01 7.69
N LEU A 47 1.89 2.77 7.61
CA LEU A 47 2.72 2.27 6.52
C LEU A 47 2.01 2.36 5.16
N SER A 48 0.68 2.21 5.12
CA SER A 48 -0.06 2.35 3.87
C SER A 48 0.10 3.74 3.22
N LEU A 49 0.36 4.79 4.01
CA LEU A 49 0.56 6.15 3.50
C LEU A 49 1.90 6.30 2.76
N HIS A 50 2.90 5.51 3.12
CA HIS A 50 4.24 5.50 2.53
C HIS A 50 4.33 4.66 1.25
N ILE A 51 3.30 3.86 0.91
CA ILE A 51 3.30 3.02 -0.30
C ILE A 51 3.44 3.87 -1.57
N ALA A 52 2.89 5.09 -1.56
CA ALA A 52 3.01 6.01 -2.68
C ALA A 52 4.46 6.45 -2.94
N GLU A 53 5.21 6.75 -1.87
CA GLU A 53 6.64 7.08 -1.92
C GLU A 53 7.45 5.87 -2.37
N CYS A 54 7.18 4.68 -1.80
CA CYS A 54 7.80 3.44 -2.25
C CYS A 54 7.58 3.17 -3.74
N CYS A 55 6.39 3.48 -4.28
CA CYS A 55 6.14 3.34 -5.71
C CYS A 55 6.96 4.32 -6.56
N CYS A 56 7.22 5.53 -6.06
CA CYS A 56 8.08 6.51 -6.74
C CYS A 56 9.55 6.06 -6.75
N ASP A 57 10.03 5.50 -5.63
CA ASP A 57 11.44 5.15 -5.46
C ASP A 57 11.80 3.78 -6.06
N TYR A 58 10.95 2.77 -5.87
CA TYR A 58 11.25 1.37 -6.20
C TYR A 58 10.49 0.85 -7.41
N GLY A 59 9.63 1.67 -8.02
CA GLY A 59 8.77 1.24 -9.10
C GLY A 59 7.52 0.50 -8.60
N PRO A 60 6.83 -0.29 -9.45
CA PRO A 60 5.50 -0.83 -9.14
C PRO A 60 5.51 -1.67 -7.85
N ILE A 61 4.35 -1.82 -7.17
CA ILE A 61 4.25 -2.63 -5.94
C ILE A 61 4.88 -4.02 -6.08
N TYR A 62 4.78 -4.64 -7.26
CA TYR A 62 5.37 -5.96 -7.52
C TYR A 62 6.89 -6.01 -7.37
N SER A 63 7.58 -4.87 -7.50
CA SER A 63 9.04 -4.78 -7.36
C SER A 63 9.50 -5.01 -5.92
N PHE A 64 8.67 -4.68 -4.92
CA PHE A 64 9.07 -4.69 -3.51
C PHE A 64 8.11 -5.46 -2.58
N TRP A 65 7.03 -6.05 -3.10
CA TRP A 65 6.19 -6.95 -2.30
C TRP A 65 6.86 -8.31 -2.08
N CYS A 66 6.92 -8.73 -0.82
CA CYS A 66 7.28 -10.06 -0.33
C CYS A 66 6.58 -11.28 -0.97
N TYR A 67 5.59 -11.15 -1.86
CA TYR A 67 4.89 -12.31 -2.44
C TYR A 67 5.85 -13.34 -3.06
N SER A 68 6.85 -12.87 -3.81
CA SER A 68 7.85 -13.74 -4.44
C SER A 68 8.70 -14.49 -3.41
N PHE A 69 9.05 -13.82 -2.31
CA PHE A 69 9.79 -14.44 -1.21
C PHE A 69 8.96 -15.50 -0.49
N GLU A 70 7.71 -15.17 -0.12
CA GLU A 70 6.80 -16.11 0.54
C GLU A 70 6.49 -17.33 -0.32
N ARG A 71 6.33 -17.12 -1.65
CA ARG A 71 6.16 -18.23 -2.60
C ARG A 71 7.37 -19.16 -2.59
N MET A 72 8.57 -18.61 -2.53
CA MET A 72 9.81 -19.39 -2.49
C MET A 72 9.99 -20.12 -1.16
N ASN A 73 9.61 -19.51 -0.04
CA ASN A 73 9.56 -20.19 1.26
C ASN A 73 8.66 -21.44 1.20
N GLY A 74 7.51 -21.36 0.53
CA GLY A 74 6.63 -22.52 0.34
C GLY A 74 7.17 -23.62 -0.59
N ILE A 75 8.10 -23.28 -1.49
CA ILE A 75 8.78 -24.25 -2.37
C ILE A 75 9.94 -24.92 -1.62
N LEU A 76 10.74 -24.15 -0.88
CA LEU A 76 11.96 -24.60 -0.20
C LEU A 76 11.68 -25.19 1.20
N GLY A 77 10.62 -24.76 1.86
CA GLY A 77 10.20 -25.23 3.19
C GLY A 77 9.41 -26.55 3.15
N LYS A 78 9.47 -27.27 2.03
CA LYS A 78 9.03 -28.66 1.92
C LYS A 78 10.22 -29.60 2.02
#